data_AF-A0A399YNG3-F1
#
_entry.id   AF-A0A399YNG3-F1
#
_cell.length_a   1.000
_cell.length_b   1.000
_cell.length_c   1.000
_cell.angle_alpha   90.00
_cell.angle_beta   90.00
_cell.angle_gamma   90.00
#
_symmetry.space_group_name_H-M   'P 1'
#
loop_
_entity.id
_entity.type
_entity.pdbx_description
1 polymer ?
#
loop_
_entity_poly.entity_id
_entity_poly.type
_entity_poly.pdbx_seq_one_letter_code
_entity_poly.pdbx_strand_id
1 'polypeptide(L)'
;MCVPDSVAGVVINFPDPWPKKNHRDRRLIDDEFLCLLASRMFAGARLEIATDHVDYAEQITAVLQRSPHFESDLDVAFTRVDEGRVQTKYQQVALAEGRVPYFYKWRRNEVPAEDHFPIPKELPMPHVIIRLPADTSEIGRHFRPAVVEQESTYIRFVEAFQSFHDGKLLIETYINEGPILQRIGLEIRARATGEIVIGLAEIGFPRPTRGVHLAIAALVQWLRREFPSLVVVQSNLQGEYADIPHKRD
;
A
#
# COMPACT_ATOMS: atom_id res chain seq x y z
N MET A 1 5.04 2.51 -6.15
CA MET A 1 4.82 3.70 -5.31
C MET A 1 5.62 4.83 -5.91
N CYS A 2 5.13 6.08 -5.88
CA CYS A 2 5.90 7.22 -6.36
C CYS A 2 7.00 7.54 -5.36
N VAL A 3 8.26 7.56 -5.80
CA VAL A 3 9.43 7.99 -5.00
C VAL A 3 9.39 9.49 -4.73
N PRO A 4 10.10 9.98 -3.70
CA PRO A 4 10.23 11.42 -3.50
C PRO A 4 10.68 12.14 -4.78
N ASP A 5 10.18 13.36 -4.99
CA ASP A 5 10.52 14.24 -6.12
C ASP A 5 10.36 13.63 -7.52
N SER A 6 9.43 12.68 -7.71
CA SER A 6 9.22 11.99 -9.00
C SER A 6 7.94 12.40 -9.75
N VAL A 7 7.04 13.13 -9.11
CA VAL A 7 5.75 13.51 -9.69
C VAL A 7 5.83 14.89 -10.33
N ALA A 8 5.55 14.97 -11.62
CA ALA A 8 5.62 16.20 -12.41
C ALA A 8 4.37 17.09 -12.33
N GLY A 9 3.25 16.51 -11.93
CA GLY A 9 2.02 17.23 -11.73
C GLY A 9 0.91 16.33 -11.21
N VAL A 10 -0.05 16.94 -10.54
CA VAL A 10 -1.20 16.28 -9.92
C VAL A 10 -2.46 17.03 -10.34
N VAL A 11 -3.47 16.29 -10.80
CA VAL A 11 -4.77 16.84 -11.15
C VAL A 11 -5.84 16.12 -10.32
N ILE A 12 -6.59 16.87 -9.52
CA ILE A 12 -7.67 16.37 -8.66
C ILE A 12 -8.99 16.95 -9.15
N ASN A 13 -9.83 16.11 -9.74
CA ASN A 13 -11.08 16.52 -10.36
C ASN A 13 -12.28 16.10 -9.53
N PHE A 14 -13.02 17.07 -9.00
CA PHE A 14 -14.31 16.89 -8.31
C PHE A 14 -14.28 15.76 -7.27
N PRO A 15 -13.31 15.79 -6.31
CA PRO A 15 -13.23 14.75 -5.28
C PRO A 15 -14.50 14.75 -4.41
N ASP A 16 -14.87 13.58 -3.87
CA ASP A 16 -16.09 13.44 -3.07
C ASP A 16 -16.13 14.49 -1.94
N PRO A 17 -17.15 15.37 -1.90
CA PRO A 17 -17.19 16.47 -0.96
C PRO A 17 -17.60 16.10 0.46
N TRP A 18 -18.15 14.88 0.66
CA TRP A 18 -18.61 14.40 1.97
C TRP A 18 -19.38 15.48 2.75
N PRO A 19 -20.59 15.87 2.30
CA PRO A 19 -21.29 17.07 2.78
C PRO A 19 -21.74 16.98 4.25
N LYS A 20 -21.94 15.76 4.77
CA LYS A 20 -22.32 15.54 6.16
C LYS A 20 -21.14 15.90 7.08
N LYS A 21 -21.40 16.69 8.12
CA LYS A 21 -20.37 17.14 9.09
C LYS A 21 -19.52 15.98 9.64
N ASN A 22 -20.17 14.85 9.93
CA ASN A 22 -19.52 13.66 10.49
C ASN A 22 -18.67 12.87 9.47
N HIS A 23 -18.61 13.28 8.21
CA HIS A 23 -17.85 12.62 7.15
C HIS A 23 -16.72 13.51 6.60
N ARG A 24 -16.50 14.71 7.19
CA ARG A 24 -15.48 15.64 6.69
C ARG A 24 -14.06 15.08 6.79
N ASP A 25 -13.82 14.15 7.72
CA ASP A 25 -12.62 13.34 7.88
C ASP A 25 -12.30 12.45 6.67
N ARG A 26 -13.27 12.22 5.78
CA ARG A 26 -13.09 11.40 4.57
C ARG A 26 -12.72 12.22 3.33
N ARG A 27 -12.64 13.55 3.46
CA ARG A 27 -12.24 14.43 2.35
C ARG A 27 -10.77 14.19 2.05
N LEU A 28 -10.47 13.96 0.77
CA LEU A 28 -9.11 13.71 0.29
C LEU A 28 -8.13 14.84 0.62
N ILE A 29 -8.56 16.10 0.47
CA ILE A 29 -7.65 17.25 0.54
C ILE A 29 -7.66 17.83 1.96
N ASP A 30 -6.60 17.52 2.69
CA ASP A 30 -6.27 18.04 4.01
C ASP A 30 -4.76 18.37 4.11
N ASP A 31 -4.29 18.77 5.29
CA ASP A 31 -2.88 19.13 5.51
C ASP A 31 -1.93 17.94 5.31
N GLU A 32 -2.31 16.74 5.76
CA GLU A 32 -1.47 15.53 5.67
C GLU A 32 -1.32 15.08 4.23
N PHE A 33 -2.41 15.10 3.45
CA PHE A 33 -2.40 14.79 2.04
C PHE A 33 -1.58 15.81 1.24
N LEU A 34 -1.67 17.11 1.55
CA LEU A 34 -0.82 18.11 0.91
C LEU A 34 0.65 17.92 1.25
N CYS A 35 1.00 17.59 2.50
CA CYS A 35 2.37 17.26 2.87
C CYS A 35 2.89 16.02 2.12
N LEU A 36 2.06 14.97 2.03
CA LEU A 36 2.36 13.78 1.24
C LEU A 36 2.60 14.14 -0.24
N LEU A 37 1.70 14.89 -0.87
CA LEU A 37 1.89 15.35 -2.25
C LEU A 37 3.20 16.13 -2.40
N ALA A 38 3.49 17.05 -1.47
CA ALA A 38 4.69 17.86 -1.50
C ALA A 38 5.98 17.04 -1.41
N SER A 39 5.99 15.92 -0.66
CA SER A 39 7.14 15.01 -0.60
C SER A 39 7.37 14.22 -1.90
N ARG A 40 6.36 14.12 -2.78
CA ARG A 40 6.42 13.30 -4.01
C ARG A 40 6.59 14.13 -5.28
N MET A 41 6.15 15.38 -5.23
CA MET A 41 6.21 16.31 -6.34
C MET A 41 7.56 17.02 -6.38
N PHE A 42 8.20 17.10 -7.55
CA PHE A 42 9.40 17.92 -7.70
C PHE A 42 9.06 19.41 -7.59
N ALA A 43 10.04 20.24 -7.21
CA ALA A 43 9.87 21.70 -7.18
C ALA A 43 9.49 22.27 -8.57
N GLY A 44 8.40 23.02 -8.63
CA GLY A 44 7.80 23.53 -9.86
C GLY A 44 6.71 22.64 -10.48
N ALA A 45 6.47 21.44 -9.95
CA ALA A 45 5.39 20.57 -10.40
C ALA A 45 4.01 21.20 -10.14
N ARG A 46 3.07 21.02 -11.08
CA ARG A 46 1.73 21.64 -11.02
C ARG A 46 0.77 20.85 -10.15
N LEU A 47 -0.02 21.54 -9.33
CA LEU A 47 -1.17 21.01 -8.59
C LEU A 47 -2.43 21.71 -9.08
N GLU A 48 -3.28 20.97 -9.79
CA GLU A 48 -4.57 21.48 -10.25
C GLU A 48 -5.72 20.79 -9.52
N ILE A 49 -6.57 21.58 -8.87
CA ILE A 49 -7.75 21.05 -8.16
C ILE A 49 -9.00 21.70 -8.75
N ALA A 50 -10.04 20.90 -8.95
CA ALA A 50 -11.37 21.38 -9.32
C ALA A 50 -12.41 20.83 -8.35
N THR A 51 -13.32 21.68 -7.87
CA THR A 51 -14.49 21.27 -7.08
C THR A 51 -15.65 22.20 -7.36
N ASP A 52 -16.88 21.72 -7.26
CA ASP A 52 -18.13 22.47 -7.41
C ASP A 52 -18.88 22.61 -6.07
N HIS A 53 -18.29 22.11 -4.98
CA HIS A 53 -18.88 22.13 -3.64
C HIS A 53 -18.28 23.27 -2.80
N VAL A 54 -19.13 24.23 -2.40
CA VAL A 54 -18.73 25.47 -1.70
C VAL A 54 -17.94 25.17 -0.41
N ASP A 55 -18.49 24.40 0.53
CA ASP A 55 -17.80 24.09 1.79
C ASP A 55 -16.48 23.32 1.60
N TYR A 56 -16.34 22.61 0.49
CA TYR A 56 -15.10 21.89 0.21
C TYR A 56 -14.08 22.85 -0.42
N ALA A 57 -14.52 23.75 -1.29
CA ALA A 57 -13.68 24.83 -1.80
C ALA A 57 -13.13 25.72 -0.67
N GLU A 58 -13.95 26.07 0.33
CA GLU A 58 -13.49 26.81 1.51
C GLU A 58 -12.40 26.05 2.28
N GLN A 59 -12.59 24.74 2.50
CA GLN A 59 -11.57 23.89 3.12
C GLN A 59 -10.29 23.82 2.27
N ILE A 60 -10.41 23.56 0.97
CA ILE A 60 -9.26 23.47 0.04
C ILE A 60 -8.46 24.76 0.05
N THR A 61 -9.15 25.92 -0.02
CA THR A 61 -8.51 27.23 0.10
C THR A 61 -7.74 27.37 1.41
N ALA A 62 -8.38 27.03 2.53
CA ALA A 62 -7.76 27.16 3.85
C ALA A 62 -6.54 26.24 4.05
N VAL A 63 -6.57 25.00 3.56
CA VAL A 63 -5.44 24.06 3.69
C VAL A 63 -4.29 24.44 2.74
N LEU A 64 -4.58 24.86 1.50
CA LEU A 64 -3.56 25.31 0.55
C LEU A 64 -2.85 26.57 1.04
N GLN A 65 -3.60 27.56 1.53
CA GLN A 65 -3.02 28.80 2.07
C GLN A 65 -2.20 28.60 3.34
N ARG A 66 -2.52 27.55 4.13
CA ARG A 66 -1.76 27.19 5.32
C ARG A 66 -0.52 26.35 4.99
N SER A 67 -0.53 25.62 3.88
CA SER A 67 0.59 24.78 3.48
C SER A 67 1.81 25.63 3.11
N PRO A 68 3.00 25.35 3.67
CA PRO A 68 4.22 26.06 3.29
C PRO A 68 4.82 25.56 1.97
N HIS A 69 4.29 24.47 1.39
CA HIS A 69 4.91 23.74 0.27
C HIS A 69 4.36 24.11 -1.12
N PHE A 70 3.25 24.83 -1.17
CA PHE A 70 2.59 25.19 -2.41
C PHE A 70 2.37 26.70 -2.49
N GLU A 71 2.38 27.20 -3.71
CA GLU A 71 2.06 28.59 -4.02
C GLU A 71 1.05 28.64 -5.18
N SER A 72 0.17 29.63 -5.17
CA SER A 72 -0.78 29.85 -6.26
C SER A 72 -0.05 30.41 -7.48
N ASP A 73 -0.39 29.90 -8.67
CA ASP A 73 0.00 30.50 -9.95
C ASP A 73 -0.91 31.69 -10.32
N LEU A 74 -1.91 31.98 -9.50
CA LEU A 74 -2.82 33.12 -9.63
C LEU A 74 -2.58 34.11 -8.50
N ASP A 75 -2.97 35.37 -8.69
CA ASP A 75 -2.98 36.40 -7.62
C ASP A 75 -4.02 36.12 -6.51
N VAL A 76 -4.84 35.09 -6.69
CA VAL A 76 -5.91 34.64 -5.79
C VAL A 76 -5.81 33.13 -5.55
N ALA A 77 -6.53 32.59 -4.57
CA ALA A 77 -6.47 31.15 -4.27
C ALA A 77 -7.11 30.27 -5.35
N PHE A 78 -8.17 30.75 -6.00
CA PHE A 78 -8.90 30.03 -7.04
C PHE A 78 -9.52 30.98 -8.06
N THR A 79 -9.86 30.45 -9.23
CA THR A 79 -10.67 31.11 -10.26
C THR A 79 -11.99 30.35 -10.49
N ARG A 80 -12.98 31.03 -11.07
CA ARG A 80 -14.26 30.45 -11.50
C ARG A 80 -14.25 29.99 -12.96
N VAL A 81 -13.19 30.34 -13.68
CA VAL A 81 -13.05 30.10 -15.12
C VAL A 81 -11.66 29.51 -15.35
N ASP A 82 -11.60 28.38 -16.05
CA ASP A 82 -10.36 27.69 -16.43
C ASP A 82 -10.39 27.44 -17.95
N GLU A 83 -10.09 28.50 -18.71
CA GLU A 83 -10.09 28.47 -20.18
C GLU A 83 -9.02 27.48 -20.68
N GLY A 84 -9.42 26.52 -21.51
CA GLY A 84 -8.52 25.48 -22.03
C GLY A 84 -8.51 24.16 -21.25
N ARG A 85 -9.21 24.07 -20.10
CA ARG A 85 -9.41 22.79 -19.42
C ARG A 85 -10.33 21.88 -20.23
N VAL A 86 -9.94 20.60 -20.37
CA VAL A 86 -10.87 19.56 -20.84
C VAL A 86 -11.96 19.38 -19.79
N GLN A 87 -13.21 19.71 -20.14
CA GLN A 87 -14.33 19.57 -19.23
C GLN A 87 -14.61 18.09 -18.94
N THR A 88 -14.70 17.75 -17.66
CA THR A 88 -15.05 16.39 -17.24
C THR A 88 -16.56 16.19 -17.28
N LYS A 89 -17.02 14.93 -17.29
CA LYS A 89 -18.44 14.59 -17.11
C LYS A 89 -19.03 15.25 -15.86
N TYR A 90 -18.29 15.27 -14.75
CA TYR A 90 -18.74 15.86 -13.48
C TYR A 90 -18.90 17.38 -13.58
N GLN A 91 -17.98 18.06 -14.28
CA GLN A 91 -18.10 19.49 -14.53
C GLN A 91 -19.36 19.83 -15.35
N GLN A 92 -19.66 19.05 -16.39
CA GLN A 92 -20.85 19.25 -17.21
C GLN A 92 -22.13 19.07 -16.38
N VAL A 93 -22.18 18.04 -15.53
CA VAL A 93 -23.31 17.82 -14.61
C VAL A 93 -23.45 19.00 -13.64
N ALA A 94 -22.35 19.48 -13.06
CA ALA A 94 -22.36 20.62 -12.15
C ALA A 94 -22.94 21.87 -12.81
N LEU A 95 -22.48 22.19 -14.02
CA LEU A 95 -22.95 23.34 -14.79
C LEU A 95 -24.42 23.20 -15.17
N ALA A 96 -24.87 22.01 -15.56
CA ALA A 96 -26.27 21.73 -15.87
C ALA A 96 -27.20 21.92 -14.66
N GLU A 97 -26.68 21.67 -13.45
CA GLU A 97 -27.36 21.90 -12.17
C GLU A 97 -27.19 23.35 -11.65
N GLY A 98 -26.56 24.23 -12.43
CA GLY A 98 -26.32 25.63 -12.04
C GLY A 98 -25.25 25.83 -10.97
N ARG A 99 -24.46 24.79 -10.66
CA ARG A 99 -23.35 24.87 -9.71
C ARG A 99 -22.13 25.50 -10.38
N VAL A 100 -21.42 26.34 -9.63
CA VAL A 100 -20.26 27.08 -10.13
C VAL A 100 -18.98 26.44 -9.61
N PRO A 101 -18.13 25.87 -10.48
CA PRO A 101 -16.86 25.28 -10.07
C PRO A 101 -15.87 26.32 -9.50
N TYR A 102 -14.91 25.80 -8.74
CA TYR A 102 -13.74 26.46 -8.20
C TYR A 102 -12.53 25.72 -8.76
N PHE A 103 -11.62 26.46 -9.40
CA PHE A 103 -10.40 25.92 -9.98
C PHE A 103 -9.17 26.50 -9.29
N TYR A 104 -8.32 25.63 -8.79
CA TYR A 104 -7.06 25.96 -8.13
C TYR A 104 -5.93 25.63 -9.10
N LYS A 105 -5.08 26.62 -9.36
CA LYS A 105 -3.84 26.47 -10.14
C LYS A 105 -2.68 26.81 -9.22
N TRP A 106 -2.08 25.78 -8.65
CA TRP A 106 -0.99 25.90 -7.69
C TRP A 106 0.22 25.14 -8.20
N ARG A 107 1.39 25.42 -7.63
CA ARG A 107 2.61 24.67 -7.91
C ARG A 107 3.37 24.37 -6.63
N ARG A 108 4.12 23.27 -6.67
CA ARG A 108 5.07 22.89 -5.63
C ARG A 108 6.21 23.91 -5.60
N ASN A 109 6.46 24.54 -4.45
CA ASN A 109 7.60 25.45 -4.29
C ASN A 109 8.87 24.69 -3.86
N GLU A 110 9.91 25.38 -3.40
CA GLU A 110 11.19 24.77 -2.99
C GLU A 110 11.24 24.36 -1.50
N VAL A 111 10.24 24.72 -0.69
CA VAL A 111 10.26 24.42 0.75
C VAL A 111 10.22 22.91 0.98
N PRO A 112 11.23 22.28 1.62
CA PRO A 112 11.26 20.83 1.81
C PRO A 112 10.01 20.32 2.55
N ALA A 113 9.51 19.15 2.15
CA ALA A 113 8.44 18.46 2.85
C ALA A 113 9.00 17.21 3.54
N GLU A 114 8.56 16.93 4.76
CA GLU A 114 8.95 15.72 5.47
C GLU A 114 8.30 14.49 4.82
N ASP A 115 9.08 13.44 4.59
CA ASP A 115 8.55 12.17 4.08
C ASP A 115 8.05 11.29 5.23
N HIS A 116 6.79 11.49 5.60
CA HIS A 116 6.09 10.66 6.60
C HIS A 116 5.64 9.30 6.05
N PHE A 117 5.77 9.05 4.74
CA PHE A 117 5.27 7.84 4.08
C PHE A 117 6.40 7.11 3.35
N PRO A 118 7.50 6.76 4.04
CA PRO A 118 8.68 6.19 3.40
C PRO A 118 8.29 4.95 2.60
N ILE A 119 8.80 4.85 1.38
CA ILE A 119 8.51 3.74 0.49
C ILE A 119 9.27 2.52 0.99
N PRO A 120 8.57 1.44 1.40
CA PRO A 120 9.25 0.20 1.75
C PRO A 120 10.13 -0.28 0.61
N LYS A 121 11.37 -0.62 0.97
CA LYS A 121 12.33 -1.22 0.05
C LYS A 121 11.81 -2.59 -0.39
N GLU A 122 11.74 -2.81 -1.70
CA GLU A 122 11.53 -4.14 -2.26
C GLU A 122 12.84 -4.94 -2.17
N LEU A 123 12.73 -6.14 -1.63
CA LEU A 123 13.81 -7.10 -1.42
C LEU A 123 13.70 -8.23 -2.47
N PRO A 124 14.73 -9.06 -2.66
CA PRO A 124 14.62 -10.25 -3.49
C PRO A 124 13.44 -11.14 -3.07
N MET A 125 12.72 -11.69 -4.05
CA MET A 125 11.51 -12.50 -3.84
C MET A 125 11.74 -13.61 -2.78
N PRO A 126 11.09 -13.55 -1.60
CA PRO A 126 11.33 -14.49 -0.52
C PRO A 126 10.73 -15.87 -0.78
N HIS A 127 11.49 -16.91 -0.47
CA HIS A 127 11.04 -18.28 -0.34
C HIS A 127 11.93 -19.07 0.62
N VAL A 128 11.35 -20.13 1.17
CA VAL A 128 12.05 -21.12 1.98
C VAL A 128 11.73 -22.50 1.43
N ILE A 129 12.77 -23.32 1.27
CA ILE A 129 12.65 -24.73 0.87
C ILE A 129 12.86 -25.58 2.11
N ILE A 130 11.89 -26.45 2.39
CA ILE A 130 11.90 -27.35 3.53
C ILE A 130 11.75 -28.81 3.10
N ARG A 131 12.19 -29.72 3.97
CA ARG A 131 11.81 -31.13 3.94
C ARG A 131 11.01 -31.43 5.19
N LEU A 132 9.92 -32.15 5.01
CA LEU A 132 8.98 -32.49 6.06
C LEU A 132 8.28 -33.80 5.70
N PRO A 133 8.11 -34.76 6.63
CA PRO A 133 7.35 -35.98 6.40
C PRO A 133 5.83 -35.73 6.50
N ALA A 134 5.32 -34.70 5.83
CA ALA A 134 3.90 -34.35 5.77
C ALA A 134 3.59 -33.74 4.41
N ASP A 135 2.40 -34.01 3.88
CA ASP A 135 1.94 -33.39 2.64
C ASP A 135 1.23 -32.04 2.91
N THR A 136 0.89 -31.32 1.83
CA THR A 136 0.19 -30.04 1.94
C THR A 136 -1.22 -30.17 2.54
N SER A 137 -1.86 -31.34 2.44
CA SER A 137 -3.19 -31.58 3.06
C SER A 137 -3.07 -31.70 4.57
N GLU A 138 -2.08 -32.43 5.07
CA GLU A 138 -1.77 -32.54 6.49
C GLU A 138 -1.39 -31.19 7.09
N ILE A 139 -0.50 -30.43 6.42
CA ILE A 139 -0.17 -29.06 6.82
C ILE A 139 -1.45 -28.21 6.93
N GLY A 140 -2.33 -28.28 5.94
CA GLY A 140 -3.58 -27.51 5.90
C GLY A 140 -4.52 -27.83 7.07
N ARG A 141 -4.61 -29.10 7.47
CA ARG A 141 -5.42 -29.54 8.63
C ARG A 141 -4.93 -28.98 9.97
N HIS A 142 -3.63 -28.71 10.09
CA HIS A 142 -3.03 -28.12 11.29
C HIS A 142 -3.14 -26.59 11.32
N PHE A 143 -3.38 -25.93 10.17
CA PHE A 143 -3.42 -24.48 10.12
C PHE A 143 -4.53 -23.90 10.99
N ARG A 144 -4.18 -22.87 11.78
CA ARG A 144 -5.13 -22.06 12.54
C ARG A 144 -4.82 -20.58 12.30
N PRO A 145 -5.84 -19.71 12.24
CA PRO A 145 -5.62 -18.28 12.12
C PRO A 145 -4.72 -17.79 13.27
N ALA A 146 -3.78 -16.91 12.96
CA ALA A 146 -2.81 -16.42 13.92
C ALA A 146 -2.40 -14.98 13.61
N VAL A 147 -1.98 -14.29 14.66
CA VAL A 147 -1.43 -12.94 14.58
C VAL A 147 0.02 -12.98 15.06
N VAL A 148 0.89 -12.32 14.32
CA VAL A 148 2.29 -12.12 14.66
C VAL A 148 2.54 -10.62 14.63
N GLU A 149 2.99 -10.10 15.76
CA GLU A 149 3.40 -8.71 15.92
C GLU A 149 4.90 -8.67 16.18
N GLN A 150 5.62 -7.88 15.38
CA GLN A 150 7.05 -7.71 15.53
C GLN A 150 7.45 -6.27 15.21
N GLU A 151 8.03 -5.60 16.20
CA GLU A 151 8.31 -4.16 16.16
C GLU A 151 7.05 -3.36 15.79
N SER A 152 7.01 -2.74 14.61
CA SER A 152 5.87 -1.99 14.07
C SER A 152 5.09 -2.76 12.99
N THR A 153 5.47 -4.01 12.72
CA THR A 153 4.84 -4.83 11.69
C THR A 153 3.82 -5.80 12.30
N TYR A 154 2.61 -5.76 11.76
CA TYR A 154 1.50 -6.63 12.17
C TYR A 154 1.14 -7.58 11.03
N ILE A 155 1.17 -8.88 11.30
CA ILE A 155 0.89 -9.94 10.33
C ILE A 155 -0.27 -10.77 10.85
N ARG A 156 -1.28 -10.98 10.02
CA ARG A 156 -2.42 -11.84 10.32
C ARG A 156 -2.57 -12.90 9.24
N PHE A 157 -2.36 -14.15 9.63
CA PHE A 157 -2.76 -15.31 8.83
C PHE A 157 -4.24 -15.59 9.10
N VAL A 158 -5.06 -15.59 8.05
CA VAL A 158 -6.52 -15.61 8.18
C VAL A 158 -7.09 -16.98 7.89
N GLU A 159 -6.81 -17.53 6.71
CA GLU A 159 -7.41 -18.79 6.28
C GLU A 159 -6.47 -19.52 5.31
N ALA A 160 -6.60 -20.85 5.26
CA ALA A 160 -5.86 -21.70 4.34
C ALA A 160 -6.81 -22.33 3.32
N PHE A 161 -6.50 -22.17 2.04
CA PHE A 161 -7.24 -22.75 0.92
C PHE A 161 -6.38 -23.78 0.23
N GLN A 162 -6.94 -24.94 -0.11
CA GLN A 162 -6.22 -25.97 -0.86
C GLN A 162 -6.66 -25.98 -2.32
N SER A 163 -5.70 -25.93 -3.22
CA SER A 163 -5.92 -26.12 -4.65
C SER A 163 -6.32 -27.55 -4.96
N PHE A 164 -7.40 -27.74 -5.71
CA PHE A 164 -7.84 -29.06 -6.17
C PHE A 164 -6.98 -29.63 -7.31
N HIS A 165 -6.17 -28.80 -7.98
CA HIS A 165 -5.39 -29.24 -9.14
C HIS A 165 -4.03 -29.82 -8.75
N ASP A 166 -3.27 -29.08 -7.94
CA ASP A 166 -1.88 -29.40 -7.57
C ASP A 166 -1.69 -29.57 -6.05
N GLY A 167 -2.78 -29.50 -5.28
CA GLY A 167 -2.77 -29.72 -3.83
C GLY A 167 -2.08 -28.60 -3.03
N LYS A 168 -1.59 -27.53 -3.66
CA LYS A 168 -0.91 -26.45 -2.95
C LYS A 168 -1.84 -25.74 -1.98
N LEU A 169 -1.29 -25.24 -0.88
CA LEU A 169 -2.02 -24.37 0.03
C LEU A 169 -1.77 -22.91 -0.35
N LEU A 170 -2.82 -22.10 -0.22
CA LEU A 170 -2.79 -20.66 -0.23
C LEU A 170 -3.21 -20.16 1.16
N ILE A 171 -2.33 -19.46 1.85
CA ILE A 171 -2.57 -18.85 3.15
C ILE A 171 -2.90 -17.38 2.93
N GLU A 172 -4.15 -17.01 3.14
CA GLU A 172 -4.56 -15.60 3.13
C GLU A 172 -3.86 -14.87 4.27
N THR A 173 -3.11 -13.83 3.92
CA THR A 173 -2.24 -13.12 4.85
C THR A 173 -2.41 -11.61 4.69
N TYR A 174 -2.62 -10.93 5.82
CA TYR A 174 -2.61 -9.47 5.91
C TYR A 174 -1.31 -9.04 6.57
N ILE A 175 -0.64 -8.07 5.98
CA ILE A 175 0.63 -7.52 6.46
C ILE A 175 0.45 -6.01 6.52
N ASN A 176 0.54 -5.44 7.71
CA ASN A 176 0.62 -4.02 7.93
C ASN A 176 2.05 -3.69 8.41
N GLU A 177 2.80 -2.99 7.58
CA GLU A 177 4.18 -2.60 7.83
C GLU A 177 4.38 -1.10 7.58
N GLY A 178 3.34 -0.30 7.88
CA GLY A 178 3.28 1.17 7.86
C GLY A 178 4.38 1.88 7.04
N PRO A 179 4.06 2.47 5.87
CA PRO A 179 2.75 2.92 5.42
C PRO A 179 1.98 1.92 4.54
N ILE A 180 2.53 0.73 4.29
CA ILE A 180 1.89 -0.25 3.41
C ILE A 180 1.02 -1.22 4.22
N LEU A 181 -0.19 -1.45 3.69
CA LEU A 181 -0.99 -2.62 4.00
C LEU A 181 -1.07 -3.53 2.75
N GLN A 182 -0.69 -4.79 2.90
CA GLN A 182 -0.77 -5.81 1.86
C GLN A 182 -1.74 -6.91 2.28
N ARG A 183 -2.69 -7.26 1.41
CA ARG A 183 -3.51 -8.47 1.52
C ARG A 183 -3.09 -9.40 0.40
N ILE A 184 -2.37 -10.47 0.76
CA ILE A 184 -1.68 -11.34 -0.19
C ILE A 184 -1.94 -12.82 0.14
N GLY A 185 -1.62 -13.68 -0.81
CA GLY A 185 -1.53 -15.12 -0.55
C GLY A 185 -0.06 -15.54 -0.37
N LEU A 186 0.23 -16.25 0.71
CA LEU A 186 1.45 -17.07 0.79
C LEU A 186 1.11 -18.46 0.28
N GLU A 187 2.01 -19.11 -0.46
CA GLU A 187 1.79 -20.47 -0.93
C GLU A 187 2.73 -21.48 -0.26
N ILE A 188 2.20 -22.67 -0.01
CA ILE A 188 2.95 -23.86 0.40
C ILE A 188 2.72 -24.93 -0.68
N ARG A 189 3.75 -25.25 -1.46
CA ARG A 189 3.66 -26.18 -2.59
C ARG A 189 4.73 -27.25 -2.54
N ALA A 190 4.37 -28.48 -2.88
CA ALA A 190 5.33 -29.57 -3.03
C ALA A 190 6.07 -29.48 -4.37
N ARG A 191 7.33 -29.91 -4.40
CA ARG A 191 8.13 -30.16 -5.60
C ARG A 191 8.13 -31.64 -5.93
N ALA A 192 8.43 -31.97 -7.19
CA ALA A 192 8.64 -33.36 -7.61
C ALA A 192 9.77 -34.07 -6.84
N THR A 193 10.72 -33.32 -6.26
CA THR A 193 11.81 -33.85 -5.42
C THR A 193 11.36 -34.27 -4.00
N GLY A 194 10.10 -34.03 -3.63
CA GLY A 194 9.58 -34.25 -2.27
C GLY A 194 9.85 -33.08 -1.30
N GLU A 195 10.55 -32.03 -1.76
CA GLU A 195 10.73 -30.80 -0.99
C GLU A 195 9.50 -29.90 -1.07
N ILE A 196 9.27 -29.08 -0.06
CA ILE A 196 8.17 -28.10 -0.02
C ILE A 196 8.75 -26.70 -0.14
N VAL A 197 8.15 -25.87 -0.98
CA VAL A 197 8.44 -24.44 -1.09
C VAL A 197 7.37 -23.64 -0.40
N ILE A 198 7.80 -22.74 0.47
CA ILE A 198 6.98 -21.72 1.10
C ILE A 198 7.40 -20.39 0.50
N GLY A 199 6.46 -19.63 -0.04
CA GLY A 199 6.78 -18.36 -0.71
C GLY A 199 5.54 -17.51 -0.96
N LEU A 200 5.72 -16.48 -1.79
CA LEU A 200 4.61 -15.66 -2.28
C LEU A 200 3.83 -16.37 -3.38
N ALA A 201 2.50 -16.30 -3.31
CA ALA A 201 1.65 -16.64 -4.44
C ALA A 201 1.65 -15.50 -5.46
N GLU A 202 1.45 -15.82 -6.74
CA GLU A 202 1.40 -14.84 -7.83
C GLU A 202 0.14 -13.97 -7.82
N ILE A 203 -0.84 -14.27 -6.95
CA ILE A 203 -2.09 -13.53 -6.84
C ILE A 203 -1.91 -12.21 -6.07
N GLY A 204 -2.42 -11.11 -6.62
CA GLY A 204 -2.50 -9.82 -5.93
C GLY A 204 -1.29 -8.89 -6.05
N PHE A 205 -0.35 -9.17 -6.96
CA PHE A 205 0.86 -8.36 -7.19
C PHE A 205 1.61 -8.01 -5.88
N PRO A 206 1.98 -9.02 -5.08
CA PRO A 206 2.62 -8.80 -3.78
C PRO A 206 3.95 -8.06 -3.94
N ARG A 207 4.26 -7.17 -3.01
CA ARG A 207 5.57 -6.49 -2.94
C ARG A 207 6.44 -7.22 -1.94
N PRO A 208 7.63 -7.72 -2.32
CA PRO A 208 8.52 -8.47 -1.43
C PRO A 208 9.23 -7.54 -0.44
N THR A 209 8.47 -6.97 0.48
CA THR A 209 8.92 -6.07 1.55
C THR A 209 9.41 -6.84 2.77
N ARG A 210 10.00 -6.14 3.76
CA ARG A 210 10.39 -6.77 5.04
C ARG A 210 9.22 -7.51 5.69
N GLY A 211 8.01 -6.95 5.68
CA GLY A 211 6.80 -7.59 6.21
C GLY A 211 6.46 -8.92 5.55
N VAL A 212 6.69 -9.05 4.24
CA VAL A 212 6.52 -10.35 3.55
C VAL A 212 7.57 -11.37 3.97
N HIS A 213 8.84 -10.96 4.08
CA HIS A 213 9.90 -11.83 4.59
C HIS A 213 9.58 -12.33 6.00
N LEU A 214 9.09 -11.42 6.87
CA LEU A 214 8.62 -11.73 8.22
C LEU A 214 7.45 -12.72 8.20
N ALA A 215 6.48 -12.54 7.30
CA ALA A 215 5.33 -13.43 7.21
C ALA A 215 5.75 -14.86 6.80
N ILE A 216 6.67 -15.00 5.84
CA ILE A 216 7.19 -16.32 5.47
C ILE A 216 8.02 -16.93 6.61
N ALA A 217 8.86 -16.14 7.30
CA ALA A 217 9.60 -16.60 8.46
C ALA A 217 8.68 -17.10 9.59
N ALA A 218 7.63 -16.34 9.90
CA ALA A 218 6.62 -16.69 10.89
C ALA A 218 5.87 -17.97 10.52
N LEU A 219 5.53 -18.15 9.24
CA LEU A 219 4.88 -19.37 8.74
C LEU A 219 5.82 -20.59 8.87
N VAL A 220 7.11 -20.43 8.59
CA VAL A 220 8.12 -21.49 8.79
C VAL A 220 8.29 -21.81 10.28
N GLN A 221 8.27 -20.81 11.17
CA GLN A 221 8.35 -21.03 12.62
C GLN A 221 7.11 -21.74 13.16
N TRP A 222 5.92 -21.42 12.64
CA TRP A 222 4.71 -22.18 12.94
C TRP A 222 4.88 -23.65 12.52
N LEU A 223 5.31 -23.91 11.28
CA LEU A 223 5.56 -25.27 10.80
C LEU A 223 6.58 -26.03 11.65
N ARG A 224 7.65 -25.38 12.13
CA ARG A 224 8.63 -26.01 13.02
C ARG A 224 8.03 -26.45 14.36
N ARG A 225 7.06 -25.69 14.89
CA ARG A 225 6.37 -26.03 16.14
C ARG A 225 5.41 -27.20 15.96
N GLU A 226 4.66 -27.19 14.86
CA GLU A 226 3.73 -28.28 14.53
C GLU A 226 4.46 -29.55 14.11
N PHE A 227 5.58 -29.40 13.41
CA PHE A 227 6.35 -30.49 12.85
C PHE A 227 7.85 -30.38 13.23
N PRO A 228 8.24 -30.89 14.40
CA PRO A 228 9.62 -30.78 14.89
C PRO A 228 10.69 -31.45 14.02
N SER A 229 10.29 -32.34 13.10
CA SER A 229 11.17 -32.99 12.12
C SER A 229 11.46 -32.14 10.87
N LEU A 230 10.88 -30.94 10.77
CA LEU A 230 11.11 -30.01 9.65
C LEU A 230 12.58 -29.65 9.53
N VAL A 231 13.13 -29.82 8.32
CA VAL A 231 14.49 -29.39 7.97
C VAL A 231 14.42 -28.27 6.92
N VAL A 232 15.14 -27.17 7.15
CA VAL A 232 15.25 -26.08 6.18
C VAL A 232 16.44 -26.36 5.26
N VAL A 233 16.14 -26.65 4.00
CA VAL A 233 17.15 -26.95 2.95
C VAL A 233 17.79 -25.66 2.46
N GLN A 234 16.97 -24.65 2.17
CA GLN A 234 17.42 -23.37 1.64
C GLN A 234 16.49 -22.25 2.12
N SER A 235 17.06 -21.08 2.36
CA SER A 235 16.32 -19.85 2.63
C SER A 235 16.99 -18.72 1.84
N ASN A 236 16.19 -17.84 1.23
CA ASN A 236 16.70 -16.57 0.71
C ASN A 236 16.06 -15.37 1.43
N LEU A 237 15.50 -15.60 2.62
CA LEU A 237 14.98 -14.52 3.45
C LEU A 237 16.11 -13.53 3.77
N GLN A 238 15.76 -12.25 3.89
CA GLN A 238 16.70 -11.15 4.07
C GLN A 238 16.52 -10.53 5.46
N GLY A 239 17.53 -9.76 5.88
CA GLY A 239 17.56 -9.12 7.20
C GLY A 239 17.82 -10.11 8.33
N GLU A 240 17.21 -9.88 9.50
CA GLU A 240 17.39 -10.69 10.72
C GLU A 240 16.92 -12.15 10.59
N TYR A 241 16.25 -12.50 9.48
CA TYR A 241 15.68 -13.82 9.21
C TYR A 241 16.43 -14.59 8.13
N ALA A 242 17.58 -14.06 7.68
CA ALA A 242 18.53 -14.82 6.86
C ALA A 242 19.01 -16.08 7.61
N ASP A 243 19.14 -15.99 8.93
CA ASP A 243 19.63 -17.05 9.81
C ASP A 243 18.51 -17.93 10.39
N ILE A 244 17.52 -18.35 9.58
CA ILE A 244 16.73 -19.52 9.99
C ILE A 244 17.72 -20.69 10.04
N PRO A 245 18.03 -21.26 11.22
CA PRO A 245 19.17 -22.17 11.33
C PRO A 245 19.01 -23.35 10.38
N HIS A 246 19.94 -23.47 9.44
CA HIS A 246 20.15 -24.67 8.66
C HIS A 246 20.68 -25.73 9.63
N LYS A 247 19.97 -26.85 9.81
CA LYS A 247 20.68 -28.07 10.21
C LYS A 247 21.50 -28.46 8.98
N ARG A 248 22.77 -28.07 8.96
CA ARG A 248 23.77 -28.74 8.13
C ARG A 248 23.92 -30.13 8.73
N ASP A 249 23.53 -31.14 7.96
CA ASP A 249 23.98 -32.52 8.20
C ASP A 249 25.51 -32.58 8.06
#